data_AF-A0A940UGZ0-F1
#
_entry.id   AF-A0A940UGZ0-F1
#
_cell.length_a   1.000
_cell.length_b   1.000
_cell.length_c   1.000
_cell.angle_alpha   90.00
_cell.angle_beta   90.00
_cell.angle_gamma   90.00
#
_symmetry.space_group_name_H-M   'P 1'
#
loop_
_entity.id
_entity.type
_entity.pdbx_description
1 polymer ?
#
loop_
_entity_poly.entity_id
_entity_poly.type
_entity_poly.pdbx_seq_one_letter_code
_entity_poly.pdbx_strand_id
1 'polypeptide(L)'
;MSLKEPAKIAAACRHYAMCKIDYLGTGICPSACDKPYVAYYPQGRMDIYDALAKKLIPVTEALVDIARSCNLCGICDMQCHFVTELRPVKVMQALKAHVEDHLVRKGKVVRVKEDAVLRGLRKIVGKEYATNDPAILVTYANDPFPLADMQMPRYVVLPQSTQEVAEIVTLANRRAVPYAVRGNGGRVFGFVFTNGIVVDTNRMKGMEIDPGNWTVTVEAGVTSYELQQEVSKRGFRVNVAEPAATHAGNIVCTGIFSTWSASYGTAADNFVSAEFVDREGNIFSTNDKSAPNIFAFRHNVISSPGICTKAVVRMHPVTDDEEGLLVPLSDFEEAVSLARTLSVRRLGLAIGVLGGHYLSTFISPSTRLADQTKAFLADVLGIKYAVFVIGDRFARSAIRTLAPAVIDQKTLTSLMLGLPRLLEHDICQLIQGLEGDRPPYELLCKEEVQPLLETVLSPSPAMLAGALDEDLRPWYEPCTHVRR
;
A
#
# COMPACT_ATOMS: atom_id res chain seq x y z
N MET A 1 -17.61 -21.28 17.39
CA MET A 1 -17.04 -19.93 17.53
C MET A 1 -18.16 -18.91 17.45
N SER A 2 -18.21 -17.93 18.35
CA SER A 2 -19.19 -16.84 18.26
C SER A 2 -19.03 -16.12 16.91
N LEU A 3 -20.11 -16.01 16.13
CA LEU A 3 -20.18 -15.29 14.85
C LEU A 3 -19.69 -13.82 14.93
N LYS A 4 -19.55 -13.27 16.15
CA LYS A 4 -19.19 -11.86 16.37
C LYS A 4 -17.72 -11.54 16.10
N GLU A 5 -16.78 -12.47 16.30
CA GLU A 5 -15.35 -12.16 16.15
C GLU A 5 -14.94 -12.05 14.67
N PRO A 6 -15.23 -13.02 13.78
CA PRO A 6 -14.89 -12.88 12.36
C PRO A 6 -15.58 -11.67 11.70
N ALA A 7 -16.81 -11.34 12.11
CA ALA A 7 -17.53 -10.18 11.59
C ALA A 7 -16.85 -8.86 11.99
N LYS A 8 -16.35 -8.75 13.23
CA LYS A 8 -15.57 -7.59 13.68
C LYS A 8 -14.26 -7.46 12.90
N ILE A 9 -13.54 -8.56 12.66
CA ILE A 9 -12.30 -8.56 11.88
C ILE A 9 -12.59 -8.11 10.44
N ALA A 10 -13.63 -8.65 9.82
CA ALA A 10 -14.03 -8.29 8.47
C ALA A 10 -14.39 -6.80 8.34
N ALA A 11 -15.19 -6.28 9.28
CA ALA A 11 -15.59 -4.86 9.32
C ALA A 11 -14.41 -3.90 9.62
N ALA A 12 -13.31 -4.40 10.18
CA ALA A 12 -12.11 -3.62 10.46
C ALA A 12 -11.16 -3.50 9.25
N CYS A 13 -11.45 -4.16 8.13
CA CYS A 13 -10.66 -4.01 6.91
C CYS A 13 -10.66 -2.55 6.45
N ARG A 14 -9.47 -2.03 6.13
CA ARG A 14 -9.24 -0.61 5.77
C ARG A 14 -9.08 -0.37 4.26
N HIS A 15 -9.30 -1.38 3.44
CA HIS A 15 -9.34 -1.29 1.96
C HIS A 15 -8.10 -0.71 1.26
N TYR A 16 -6.92 -0.73 1.89
CA TYR A 16 -5.67 -0.21 1.30
C TYR A 16 -5.11 -1.03 0.13
N ALA A 17 -5.73 -2.16 -0.23
CA ALA A 17 -5.31 -3.03 -1.32
C ALA A 17 -3.87 -3.60 -1.21
N MET A 18 -3.23 -3.49 -0.04
CA MET A 18 -1.89 -4.05 0.21
C MET A 18 -1.83 -5.57 -0.05
N CYS A 19 -2.94 -6.30 0.16
CA CYS A 19 -3.02 -7.73 -0.12
C CYS A 19 -2.90 -8.11 -1.61
N LYS A 20 -2.80 -7.13 -2.51
CA LYS A 20 -2.60 -7.33 -3.94
C LYS A 20 -1.13 -7.18 -4.39
N ILE A 21 -0.25 -6.78 -3.49
CA ILE A 21 1.19 -6.63 -3.75
C ILE A 21 1.97 -7.48 -2.75
N ASP A 22 3.12 -8.00 -3.19
CA ASP A 22 3.97 -8.84 -2.33
C ASP A 22 5.07 -8.03 -1.65
N TYR A 23 4.67 -7.12 -0.76
CA TYR A 23 5.61 -6.20 -0.10
C TYR A 23 6.45 -6.85 1.02
N LEU A 24 6.10 -8.06 1.45
CA LEU A 24 6.87 -8.85 2.42
C LEU A 24 7.71 -9.96 1.76
N GLY A 25 7.62 -10.16 0.43
CA GLY A 25 8.34 -11.25 -0.26
C GLY A 25 7.81 -12.65 0.09
N THR A 26 6.54 -12.72 0.47
CA THR A 26 5.87 -13.93 0.97
C THR A 26 4.92 -14.58 -0.03
N GLY A 27 4.80 -13.96 -1.20
CA GLY A 27 3.81 -14.24 -2.22
C GLY A 27 2.48 -13.50 -2.00
N ILE A 28 1.69 -13.43 -3.07
CA ILE A 28 0.29 -13.00 -3.02
C ILE A 28 -0.63 -14.19 -2.76
N CYS A 29 -1.89 -13.92 -2.40
CA CYS A 29 -2.88 -14.98 -2.17
C CYS A 29 -3.03 -15.87 -3.42
N PRO A 30 -2.78 -17.20 -3.34
CA PRO A 30 -2.78 -18.09 -4.50
C PRO A 30 -4.10 -18.09 -5.27
N SER A 31 -5.22 -17.94 -4.57
CA SER A 31 -6.55 -17.88 -5.18
C SER A 31 -6.76 -16.66 -6.07
N ALA A 32 -5.94 -15.62 -5.91
CA ALA A 32 -6.05 -14.37 -6.65
C ALA A 32 -5.09 -14.32 -7.85
N CYS A 33 -4.12 -15.24 -7.97
CA CYS A 33 -3.15 -15.25 -9.07
C CYS A 33 -3.83 -15.34 -10.45
N ASP A 34 -4.87 -16.17 -10.57
CA ASP A 34 -5.55 -16.45 -11.84
C ASP A 34 -6.96 -15.84 -11.90
N LYS A 35 -7.36 -15.05 -10.90
CA LYS A 35 -8.72 -14.53 -10.77
C LYS A 35 -8.70 -13.01 -10.67
N PRO A 36 -9.37 -12.31 -11.59
CA PRO A 36 -9.07 -10.90 -11.83
C PRO A 36 -9.79 -9.95 -10.85
N TYR A 37 -10.80 -10.43 -10.12
CA TYR A 37 -11.62 -9.58 -9.25
C TYR A 37 -11.08 -9.45 -7.82
N VAL A 38 -11.32 -8.29 -7.20
CA VAL A 38 -11.02 -8.02 -5.78
C VAL A 38 -11.57 -9.11 -4.84
N ALA A 39 -12.72 -9.68 -5.18
CA ALA A 39 -13.39 -10.74 -4.44
C ALA A 39 -12.52 -11.98 -4.11
N TYR A 40 -11.50 -12.26 -4.92
CA TYR A 40 -10.61 -13.41 -4.70
C TYR A 40 -9.41 -13.08 -3.80
N TYR A 41 -9.17 -11.80 -3.53
CA TYR A 41 -8.16 -11.33 -2.58
C TYR A 41 -8.68 -11.38 -1.14
N PRO A 42 -7.79 -11.40 -0.13
CA PRO A 42 -8.19 -11.36 1.27
C PRO A 42 -9.16 -10.22 1.60
N GLN A 43 -8.91 -9.02 1.08
CA GLN A 43 -9.82 -7.88 1.24
C GLN A 43 -11.24 -8.18 0.75
N GLY A 44 -11.40 -8.64 -0.49
CA GLY A 44 -12.73 -8.90 -1.05
C GLY A 44 -13.49 -10.00 -0.32
N ARG A 45 -12.82 -11.01 0.22
CA ARG A 45 -13.47 -12.02 1.06
C ARG A 45 -13.93 -11.47 2.41
N MET A 46 -13.19 -10.53 2.99
CA MET A 46 -13.63 -9.82 4.19
C MET A 46 -14.88 -8.98 3.88
N ASP A 47 -14.91 -8.27 2.75
CA ASP A 47 -16.07 -7.50 2.29
C ASP A 47 -17.31 -8.38 2.10
N ILE A 48 -17.15 -9.54 1.45
CA ILE A 48 -18.22 -10.52 1.24
C ILE A 48 -18.75 -11.03 2.59
N TYR A 49 -17.87 -11.38 3.52
CA TYR A 49 -18.29 -11.91 4.82
C TYR A 49 -19.02 -10.86 5.66
N ASP A 50 -18.52 -9.62 5.69
CA ASP A 50 -19.20 -8.50 6.35
C ASP A 50 -20.59 -8.24 5.72
N ALA A 51 -20.68 -8.25 4.39
CA ALA A 51 -21.93 -8.08 3.67
C ALA A 51 -22.94 -9.21 3.95
N LEU A 52 -22.48 -10.46 4.05
CA LEU A 52 -23.31 -11.60 4.45
C LEU A 52 -23.80 -11.45 5.90
N ALA A 53 -22.92 -11.04 6.83
CA ALA A 53 -23.29 -10.80 8.22
C ALA A 53 -24.37 -9.71 8.36
N LYS A 54 -24.32 -8.70 7.48
CA LYS A 54 -25.31 -7.62 7.36
C LYS A 54 -26.51 -7.94 6.45
N LYS A 55 -26.55 -9.15 5.86
CA LYS A 55 -27.59 -9.61 4.92
C LYS A 55 -27.79 -8.72 3.68
N LEU A 56 -26.71 -8.10 3.19
CA LEU A 56 -26.73 -7.20 2.04
C LEU A 56 -26.71 -7.94 0.69
N ILE A 57 -26.18 -9.16 0.68
CA ILE A 57 -26.05 -9.98 -0.53
C ILE A 57 -26.59 -11.40 -0.29
N PRO A 58 -27.13 -12.06 -1.32
CA PRO A 58 -27.44 -13.48 -1.26
C PRO A 58 -26.19 -14.34 -1.49
N VAL A 59 -26.27 -15.64 -1.18
CA VAL A 59 -25.28 -16.62 -1.61
C VAL A 59 -25.46 -16.91 -3.10
N THR A 60 -24.47 -16.53 -3.91
CA THR A 60 -24.46 -16.74 -5.37
C THR A 60 -23.51 -17.87 -5.78
N GLU A 61 -23.59 -18.31 -7.04
CA GLU A 61 -22.63 -19.27 -7.61
C GLU A 61 -21.19 -18.73 -7.54
N ALA A 62 -20.98 -17.43 -7.80
CA ALA A 62 -19.66 -16.81 -7.66
C ALA A 62 -19.19 -16.80 -6.20
N LEU A 63 -20.06 -16.51 -5.24
CA LEU A 63 -19.71 -16.54 -3.81
C LEU A 63 -19.20 -17.91 -3.39
N VAL A 64 -19.89 -18.97 -3.82
CA VAL A 64 -19.48 -20.37 -3.55
C VAL A 64 -18.08 -20.63 -4.10
N ASP A 65 -17.80 -20.22 -5.34
CA ASP A 65 -16.47 -20.34 -5.96
C ASP A 65 -15.40 -19.54 -5.19
N ILE A 66 -15.69 -18.27 -4.86
CA ILE A 66 -14.79 -17.38 -4.10
C ILE A 66 -14.44 -17.99 -2.74
N ALA A 67 -15.42 -18.50 -2.00
CA ALA A 67 -15.19 -19.14 -0.71
C ALA A 67 -14.36 -20.41 -0.87
N ARG A 68 -14.68 -21.27 -1.84
CA ARG A 68 -13.99 -22.53 -2.08
C ARG A 68 -12.55 -22.35 -2.56
N SER A 69 -12.28 -21.30 -3.34
CA SER A 69 -10.93 -20.99 -3.87
C SER A 69 -9.88 -20.76 -2.77
N CYS A 70 -10.28 -20.37 -1.56
CA CYS A 70 -9.34 -20.12 -0.45
C CYS A 70 -8.78 -21.44 0.12
N ASN A 71 -7.47 -21.65 0.04
CA ASN A 71 -6.81 -22.84 0.62
C ASN A 71 -6.37 -22.65 2.09
N LEU A 72 -6.72 -21.53 2.73
CA LEU A 72 -6.33 -21.18 4.10
C LEU A 72 -4.81 -21.16 4.34
N CYS A 73 -4.01 -20.75 3.34
CA CYS A 73 -2.54 -20.73 3.43
C CYS A 73 -1.91 -19.80 4.49
N GLY A 74 -2.67 -18.86 5.06
CA GLY A 74 -2.16 -17.96 6.11
C GLY A 74 -1.45 -16.68 5.64
N ILE A 75 -1.12 -16.54 4.35
CA ILE A 75 -0.42 -15.34 3.82
C ILE A 75 -1.12 -14.03 4.18
N CYS A 76 -2.46 -14.04 4.21
CA CYS A 76 -3.24 -12.85 4.57
C CYS A 76 -3.11 -12.43 6.03
N ASP A 77 -2.91 -13.37 6.96
CA ASP A 77 -2.65 -13.05 8.38
C ASP A 77 -1.33 -12.33 8.50
N MET A 78 -0.28 -12.82 7.84
CA MET A 78 1.04 -12.19 7.91
C MET A 78 1.04 -10.77 7.34
N GLN A 79 0.55 -10.58 6.12
CA GLN A 79 0.50 -9.25 5.51
C GLN A 79 -0.39 -8.31 6.34
N CYS A 80 -1.62 -8.72 6.68
CA CYS A 80 -2.52 -7.82 7.42
C CYS A 80 -2.08 -7.60 8.86
N HIS A 81 -1.42 -8.57 9.50
CA HIS A 81 -0.90 -8.39 10.85
C HIS A 81 0.19 -7.33 10.87
N PHE A 82 1.13 -7.40 9.92
CA PHE A 82 2.22 -6.42 9.81
C PHE A 82 1.70 -4.98 9.69
N VAL A 83 0.58 -4.78 9.00
CA VAL A 83 0.02 -3.43 8.75
C VAL A 83 -1.00 -3.01 9.82
N THR A 84 -1.77 -3.94 10.37
CA THR A 84 -3.00 -3.63 11.12
C THR A 84 -3.31 -4.60 12.27
N GLU A 85 -2.46 -5.60 12.52
CA GLU A 85 -2.72 -6.72 13.46
C GLU A 85 -3.97 -7.56 13.15
N LEU A 86 -4.63 -7.33 12.01
CA LEU A 86 -5.77 -8.13 11.61
C LEU A 86 -5.35 -9.58 11.31
N ARG A 87 -6.26 -10.51 11.61
CA ARG A 87 -6.12 -11.96 11.37
C ARG A 87 -7.20 -12.47 10.40
N PRO A 88 -7.12 -12.17 9.07
CA PRO A 88 -8.16 -12.51 8.11
C PRO A 88 -8.46 -14.00 7.95
N VAL A 89 -7.55 -14.93 8.27
CA VAL A 89 -7.79 -16.38 8.17
C VAL A 89 -9.04 -16.80 8.94
N LYS A 90 -9.30 -16.21 10.11
CA LYS A 90 -10.53 -16.45 10.89
C LYS A 90 -11.79 -16.09 10.08
N VAL A 91 -11.72 -15.02 9.29
CA VAL A 91 -12.80 -14.61 8.37
C VAL A 91 -12.93 -15.60 7.22
N MET A 92 -11.82 -16.06 6.64
CA MET A 92 -11.83 -17.04 5.54
C MET A 92 -12.47 -18.36 5.98
N GLN A 93 -12.11 -18.85 7.17
CA GLN A 93 -12.70 -20.05 7.78
C GLN A 93 -14.21 -19.87 7.99
N ALA A 94 -14.63 -18.74 8.56
CA ALA A 94 -16.03 -18.44 8.81
C ALA A 94 -16.84 -18.30 7.52
N LEU A 95 -16.28 -17.67 6.47
CA LEU A 95 -16.89 -17.56 5.16
C LEU A 95 -17.10 -18.95 4.52
N LYS A 96 -16.07 -19.81 4.55
CA LYS A 96 -16.18 -21.19 4.05
C LYS A 96 -17.26 -21.96 4.80
N ALA A 97 -17.24 -21.93 6.14
CA ALA A 97 -18.23 -22.60 6.97
C ALA A 97 -19.66 -22.10 6.68
N HIS A 98 -19.84 -20.78 6.55
CA HIS A 98 -21.14 -20.19 6.20
C HIS A 98 -21.68 -20.71 4.87
N VAL A 99 -20.83 -20.78 3.84
CA VAL A 99 -21.20 -21.29 2.52
C VAL A 99 -21.55 -22.77 2.57
N GLU A 100 -20.73 -23.60 3.21
CA GLU A 100 -21.00 -25.05 3.27
C GLU A 100 -22.26 -25.34 4.10
N ASP A 101 -22.48 -24.66 5.22
CA ASP A 101 -23.72 -24.77 6.00
C ASP A 101 -24.96 -24.38 5.18
N HIS A 102 -24.87 -23.32 4.36
CA HIS A 102 -25.94 -22.90 3.47
C HIS A 102 -26.26 -23.97 2.44
N LEU A 103 -25.24 -24.61 1.85
CA LEU A 103 -25.41 -25.68 0.87
C LEU A 103 -26.01 -26.95 1.50
N VAL A 104 -25.52 -27.36 2.68
CA VAL A 104 -26.03 -28.54 3.42
C VAL A 104 -27.50 -28.37 3.76
N ARG A 105 -27.91 -27.17 4.17
CA ARG A 105 -29.33 -26.85 4.45
C ARG A 105 -30.18 -26.69 3.19
N LYS A 106 -29.64 -26.97 2.00
CA LYS A 106 -30.28 -26.74 0.70
C LYS A 106 -30.77 -25.30 0.55
N GLY A 107 -30.02 -24.37 1.13
CA GLY A 107 -30.23 -22.93 0.95
C GLY A 107 -30.17 -22.58 -0.52
N LYS A 108 -31.02 -21.64 -0.94
CA LYS A 108 -31.09 -21.21 -2.34
C LYS A 108 -29.77 -20.56 -2.74
N VAL A 109 -29.11 -21.11 -3.77
CA VAL A 109 -27.97 -20.47 -4.44
C VAL A 109 -28.52 -19.66 -5.60
N VAL A 110 -28.25 -18.35 -5.58
CA VAL A 110 -28.77 -17.43 -6.59
C VAL A 110 -27.89 -17.46 -7.83
N ARG A 111 -28.49 -17.85 -8.96
CA ARG A 111 -27.89 -17.68 -10.28
C ARG A 111 -28.29 -16.34 -10.87
N VAL A 112 -27.32 -15.49 -11.10
CA VAL A 112 -27.54 -14.14 -11.62
C VAL A 112 -27.72 -14.20 -13.13
N LYS A 113 -28.80 -13.59 -13.64
CA LYS A 113 -29.10 -13.59 -15.07
C LYS A 113 -28.31 -12.51 -15.79
N GLU A 114 -27.87 -12.83 -17.00
CA GLU A 114 -27.23 -11.88 -17.89
C GLU A 114 -28.26 -10.99 -18.59
N ASP A 115 -28.07 -9.67 -18.50
CA ASP A 115 -28.84 -8.70 -19.26
C ASP A 115 -28.10 -8.24 -20.53
N ALA A 116 -28.70 -7.30 -21.27
CA ALA A 116 -28.13 -6.81 -22.52
C ALA A 116 -26.84 -5.98 -22.32
N VAL A 117 -26.67 -5.32 -21.16
CA VAL A 117 -25.48 -4.52 -20.86
C VAL A 117 -24.32 -5.44 -20.54
N LEU A 118 -24.52 -6.43 -19.68
CA LEU A 118 -23.48 -7.42 -19.34
C LEU A 118 -23.04 -8.21 -20.58
N ARG A 119 -23.98 -8.62 -21.45
CA ARG A 119 -23.62 -9.25 -22.74
C ARG A 119 -22.78 -8.33 -23.62
N GLY A 120 -23.05 -7.02 -23.60
CA GLY A 120 -22.25 -6.02 -24.31
C GLY A 120 -20.84 -5.94 -23.76
N LEU A 121 -20.69 -5.78 -22.43
CA LEU A 121 -19.39 -5.72 -21.76
C LEU A 121 -18.55 -6.97 -22.02
N ARG A 122 -19.17 -8.16 -21.93
CA ARG A 122 -18.47 -9.44 -22.19
C ARG A 122 -18.03 -9.64 -23.63
N LYS A 123 -18.68 -8.98 -24.60
CA LYS A 123 -18.20 -8.98 -25.99
C LYS A 123 -16.92 -8.15 -26.15
N ILE A 124 -16.74 -7.13 -25.31
CA ILE A 124 -15.57 -6.24 -25.34
C ILE A 124 -14.41 -6.91 -24.63
N VAL A 125 -14.59 -7.28 -23.35
CA VAL A 125 -13.47 -7.72 -22.50
C VAL A 125 -13.36 -9.24 -22.33
N GLY A 126 -14.34 -10.00 -22.81
CA GLY A 126 -14.46 -11.45 -22.56
C GLY A 126 -15.38 -11.80 -21.37
N LYS A 127 -15.81 -13.07 -21.31
CA LYS A 127 -16.79 -13.56 -20.31
C LYS A 127 -16.28 -13.47 -18.86
N GLU A 128 -14.98 -13.70 -18.66
CA GLU A 128 -14.36 -13.77 -17.34
C GLU A 128 -14.16 -12.40 -16.71
N TYR A 129 -14.18 -11.33 -17.51
CA TYR A 129 -13.76 -9.99 -17.11
C TYR A 129 -14.89 -8.96 -17.05
N ALA A 130 -16.14 -9.41 -17.16
CA ALA A 130 -17.31 -8.61 -16.82
C ALA A 130 -18.35 -9.42 -16.05
N THR A 131 -18.91 -8.82 -15.00
CA THR A 131 -19.87 -9.47 -14.10
C THR A 131 -20.93 -8.50 -13.56
N ASN A 132 -22.10 -9.05 -13.22
CA ASN A 132 -23.15 -8.40 -12.43
C ASN A 132 -23.47 -9.18 -11.15
N ASP A 133 -22.57 -10.07 -10.70
CA ASP A 133 -22.80 -10.91 -9.52
C ASP A 133 -22.63 -10.11 -8.22
N PRO A 134 -23.65 -10.01 -7.35
CA PRO A 134 -23.61 -9.17 -6.15
C PRO A 134 -22.48 -9.54 -5.18
N ALA A 135 -22.03 -10.81 -5.15
CA ALA A 135 -20.90 -11.21 -4.33
C ALA A 135 -19.58 -10.61 -4.81
N ILE A 136 -19.43 -10.36 -6.12
CA ILE A 136 -18.30 -9.63 -6.65
C ILE A 136 -18.53 -8.12 -6.50
N LEU A 137 -19.71 -7.62 -6.87
CA LEU A 137 -20.03 -6.19 -6.87
C LEU A 137 -19.84 -5.53 -5.50
N VAL A 138 -20.13 -6.23 -4.39
CA VAL A 138 -19.98 -5.67 -3.04
C VAL A 138 -18.53 -5.30 -2.70
N THR A 139 -17.56 -6.00 -3.28
CA THR A 139 -16.12 -5.75 -3.08
C THR A 139 -15.63 -4.49 -3.80
N TYR A 140 -16.51 -3.87 -4.58
CA TYR A 140 -16.31 -2.61 -5.29
C TYR A 140 -17.21 -1.49 -4.76
N ALA A 141 -18.06 -1.79 -3.79
CA ALA A 141 -19.10 -0.88 -3.30
C ALA A 141 -18.64 0.03 -2.15
N ASN A 142 -17.43 -0.21 -1.61
CA ASN A 142 -16.89 0.53 -0.47
C ASN A 142 -15.54 1.21 -0.77
N ASP A 143 -15.25 2.24 0.02
CA ASP A 143 -14.10 3.14 -0.06
C ASP A 143 -13.70 3.47 1.39
N PRO A 144 -12.40 3.56 1.71
CA PRO A 144 -11.97 3.85 3.06
C PRO A 144 -12.29 5.28 3.55
N PHE A 145 -12.83 6.16 2.70
CA PHE A 145 -13.26 7.49 3.12
C PHE A 145 -14.42 7.42 4.13
N PRO A 146 -14.25 7.92 5.37
CA PRO A 146 -15.25 7.75 6.44
C PRO A 146 -16.58 8.49 6.19
N LEU A 147 -16.64 9.41 5.22
CA LEU A 147 -17.84 10.16 4.87
C LEU A 147 -18.53 9.65 3.60
N ALA A 148 -17.99 8.60 2.96
CA ALA A 148 -18.62 8.02 1.79
C ALA A 148 -19.54 6.87 2.21
N ASP A 149 -20.79 6.90 1.76
CA ASP A 149 -21.69 5.77 1.92
C ASP A 149 -21.38 4.68 0.89
N MET A 150 -21.62 3.43 1.29
CA MET A 150 -21.51 2.28 0.39
C MET A 150 -22.47 2.44 -0.80
N GLN A 151 -21.94 2.32 -2.01
CA GLN A 151 -22.73 2.41 -3.24
C GLN A 151 -22.51 1.17 -4.11
N MET A 152 -23.53 0.32 -4.21
CA MET A 152 -23.46 -0.90 -5.02
C MET A 152 -23.44 -0.55 -6.53
N PRO A 153 -22.41 -0.99 -7.28
CA PRO A 153 -22.45 -0.90 -8.73
C PRO A 153 -23.40 -1.95 -9.30
N ARG A 154 -23.75 -1.81 -10.58
CA ARG A 154 -24.50 -2.83 -11.34
C ARG A 154 -23.60 -3.78 -12.10
N TYR A 155 -22.42 -3.31 -12.51
CA TYR A 155 -21.46 -4.09 -13.27
C TYR A 155 -20.04 -3.74 -12.81
N VAL A 156 -19.17 -4.73 -12.86
CA VAL A 156 -17.72 -4.55 -12.79
C VAL A 156 -17.13 -5.10 -14.09
N VAL A 157 -16.24 -4.34 -14.71
CA VAL A 157 -15.57 -4.70 -15.96
C VAL A 157 -14.08 -4.42 -15.85
N LEU A 158 -13.25 -5.36 -16.32
CA LEU A 158 -11.80 -5.26 -16.26
C LEU A 158 -11.25 -5.25 -17.69
N PRO A 159 -10.95 -4.09 -18.29
CA PRO A 159 -10.32 -4.02 -19.60
C PRO A 159 -8.82 -4.33 -19.54
N GLN A 160 -8.24 -4.87 -20.61
CA GLN A 160 -6.80 -5.09 -20.76
C GLN A 160 -6.11 -4.10 -21.70
N SER A 161 -6.87 -3.22 -22.36
CA SER A 161 -6.31 -2.26 -23.33
C SER A 161 -7.10 -0.96 -23.37
N THR A 162 -6.46 0.10 -23.88
CA THR A 162 -7.09 1.39 -24.15
C THR A 162 -8.32 1.27 -25.05
N GLN A 163 -8.26 0.39 -26.05
CA GLN A 163 -9.36 0.16 -26.98
C GLN A 163 -10.59 -0.44 -26.29
N GLU A 164 -10.39 -1.40 -25.38
CA GLU A 164 -11.49 -1.95 -24.59
C GLU A 164 -12.11 -0.87 -23.67
N VAL A 165 -11.30 0.01 -23.09
CA VAL A 165 -11.80 1.16 -22.30
C VAL A 165 -12.69 2.07 -23.16
N ALA A 166 -12.24 2.43 -24.37
CA ALA A 166 -13.00 3.24 -25.32
C ALA A 166 -14.34 2.60 -25.70
N GLU A 167 -14.36 1.30 -25.97
CA GLU A 167 -15.58 0.57 -26.30
C GLU A 167 -16.54 0.46 -25.10
N ILE A 168 -16.02 0.33 -23.88
CA ILE A 168 -16.83 0.33 -22.65
C ILE A 168 -17.50 1.69 -22.46
N VAL A 169 -16.77 2.80 -22.61
CA VAL A 169 -17.33 4.16 -22.53
C VAL A 169 -18.41 4.36 -23.57
N THR A 170 -18.15 3.97 -24.82
CA THR A 170 -19.12 4.05 -25.92
C THR A 170 -20.39 3.24 -25.62
N LEU A 171 -20.25 2.01 -25.12
CA LEU A 171 -21.37 1.16 -24.72
C LEU A 171 -22.16 1.79 -23.57
N ALA A 172 -21.48 2.30 -22.54
CA ALA A 172 -22.08 2.91 -21.36
C ALA A 172 -22.94 4.12 -21.76
N ASN A 173 -22.40 5.01 -22.61
CA ASN A 173 -23.11 6.16 -23.16
C ASN A 173 -24.35 5.76 -23.95
N ARG A 174 -24.20 4.82 -24.90
CA ARG A 174 -25.33 4.32 -25.72
C ARG A 174 -26.44 3.69 -24.87
N ARG A 175 -26.09 3.12 -23.72
CA ARG A 175 -27.04 2.47 -22.79
C ARG A 175 -27.50 3.39 -21.66
N ALA A 176 -27.02 4.64 -21.61
CA ALA A 176 -27.24 5.59 -20.52
C ALA A 176 -26.94 5.00 -19.14
N VAL A 177 -25.84 4.25 -19.01
CA VAL A 177 -25.38 3.68 -17.74
C VAL A 177 -24.16 4.48 -17.28
N PRO A 178 -24.18 5.09 -16.07
CA PRO A 178 -23.03 5.83 -15.57
C PRO A 178 -21.86 4.88 -15.32
N TYR A 179 -20.64 5.40 -15.34
CA TYR A 179 -19.44 4.63 -15.08
C TYR A 179 -18.44 5.40 -14.20
N ALA A 180 -17.60 4.66 -13.49
CA ALA A 180 -16.48 5.19 -12.73
C ALA A 180 -15.26 4.30 -12.95
N VAL A 181 -14.08 4.91 -13.08
CA VAL A 181 -12.82 4.18 -13.15
C VAL A 181 -12.30 3.90 -11.75
N ARG A 182 -11.71 2.72 -11.55
CA ARG A 182 -11.11 2.29 -10.31
C ARG A 182 -9.76 1.62 -10.60
N GLY A 183 -8.72 2.02 -9.86
CA GLY A 183 -7.48 1.25 -9.76
C GLY A 183 -7.59 0.19 -8.67
N ASN A 184 -6.70 0.23 -7.68
CA ASN A 184 -6.77 -0.68 -6.54
C ASN A 184 -7.82 -0.32 -5.48
N GLY A 185 -8.41 0.87 -5.54
CA GLY A 185 -9.49 1.28 -4.64
C GLY A 185 -9.06 1.64 -3.23
N GLY A 186 -7.79 1.98 -3.02
CA GLY A 186 -7.25 2.46 -1.75
C GLY A 186 -7.36 3.98 -1.53
N ARG A 187 -8.15 4.69 -2.35
CA ARG A 187 -8.33 6.15 -2.22
C ARG A 187 -9.38 6.49 -1.17
N VAL A 188 -9.34 7.74 -0.67
CA VAL A 188 -10.12 8.23 0.48
C VAL A 188 -10.94 9.48 0.14
N PHE A 189 -11.60 9.52 -1.02
CA PHE A 189 -12.43 10.67 -1.40
C PHE A 189 -13.78 10.30 -2.05
N GLY A 190 -14.16 9.01 -2.10
CA GLY A 190 -15.45 8.57 -2.65
C GLY A 190 -15.62 8.73 -4.18
N PHE A 191 -14.57 9.11 -4.92
CA PHE A 191 -14.64 9.36 -6.37
C PHE A 191 -14.81 8.11 -7.25
N VAL A 192 -14.64 6.91 -6.69
CA VAL A 192 -14.67 5.64 -7.43
C VAL A 192 -16.04 4.97 -7.42
N PHE A 193 -17.06 5.63 -6.87
CA PHE A 193 -18.40 5.08 -6.72
C PHE A 193 -19.35 5.42 -7.86
N THR A 194 -20.16 4.42 -8.22
CA THR A 194 -21.21 4.54 -9.23
C THR A 194 -22.27 3.48 -8.99
N ASN A 195 -23.51 3.77 -9.35
CA ASN A 195 -24.60 2.79 -9.40
C ASN A 195 -24.66 2.08 -10.78
N GLY A 196 -23.66 2.29 -11.64
CA GLY A 196 -23.56 1.71 -12.98
C GLY A 196 -22.35 0.78 -13.11
N ILE A 197 -21.40 1.14 -13.96
CA ILE A 197 -20.25 0.30 -14.33
C ILE A 197 -18.99 0.77 -13.61
N VAL A 198 -18.39 -0.10 -12.80
CA VAL A 198 -17.01 0.11 -12.32
C VAL A 198 -16.04 -0.46 -13.34
N VAL A 199 -15.18 0.41 -13.89
CA VAL A 199 -14.11 0.06 -14.82
C VAL A 199 -12.82 -0.13 -14.02
N ASP A 200 -12.46 -1.38 -13.73
CA ASP A 200 -11.29 -1.74 -12.93
C ASP A 200 -10.08 -1.99 -13.84
N THR A 201 -9.08 -1.10 -13.76
CA THR A 201 -7.91 -1.10 -14.66
C THR A 201 -6.84 -2.13 -14.31
N ASN A 202 -7.04 -2.98 -13.29
CA ASN A 202 -5.99 -3.88 -12.78
C ASN A 202 -5.49 -4.95 -13.78
N ARG A 203 -6.12 -5.14 -14.94
CA ARG A 203 -5.58 -5.97 -16.03
C ARG A 203 -4.58 -5.25 -16.92
N MET A 204 -4.58 -3.93 -16.93
CA MET A 204 -3.69 -3.10 -17.76
C MET A 204 -2.33 -2.96 -17.07
N LYS A 205 -1.47 -3.96 -17.25
CA LYS A 205 -0.18 -4.14 -16.53
C LYS A 205 1.06 -3.90 -17.40
N GLY A 206 0.89 -3.39 -18.61
CA GLY A 206 1.99 -3.07 -19.51
C GLY A 206 2.96 -2.03 -18.93
N MET A 207 4.25 -2.29 -19.09
CA MET A 207 5.34 -1.37 -18.74
C MET A 207 6.39 -1.40 -19.84
N GLU A 208 6.75 -0.22 -20.36
CA GLU A 208 7.81 -0.05 -21.34
C GLU A 208 8.85 0.91 -20.75
N ILE A 209 10.04 0.38 -20.48
CA ILE A 209 11.13 1.11 -19.85
C ILE A 209 12.11 1.54 -20.94
N ASP A 210 12.42 2.84 -20.98
CA ASP A 210 13.41 3.45 -21.86
C ASP A 210 14.56 4.05 -21.03
N PRO A 211 15.64 3.27 -20.78
CA PRO A 211 16.82 3.75 -20.08
C PRO A 211 17.62 4.80 -20.86
N GLY A 212 17.42 4.92 -22.18
CA GLY A 212 18.12 5.91 -22.99
C GLY A 212 17.57 7.32 -22.77
N ASN A 213 16.24 7.42 -22.58
CA ASN A 213 15.54 8.68 -22.32
C ASN A 213 15.17 8.91 -20.85
N TRP A 214 15.52 7.98 -19.96
CA TRP A 214 15.17 8.00 -18.53
C TRP A 214 13.65 8.14 -18.32
N THR A 215 12.89 7.39 -19.09
CA THR A 215 11.42 7.38 -19.00
C THR A 215 10.87 5.97 -18.91
N VAL A 216 9.69 5.85 -18.32
CA VAL A 216 8.91 4.62 -18.33
C VAL A 216 7.46 4.94 -18.67
N THR A 217 6.91 4.18 -19.62
CA THR A 217 5.48 4.18 -19.94
C THR A 217 4.81 3.09 -19.12
N VAL A 218 3.78 3.45 -18.35
CA VAL A 218 3.02 2.52 -17.52
C VAL A 218 1.54 2.56 -17.87
N GLU A 219 0.92 1.38 -17.95
CA GLU A 219 -0.53 1.26 -18.08
C GLU A 219 -1.26 1.54 -16.75
N ALA A 220 -2.55 1.86 -16.84
CA ALA A 220 -3.36 2.36 -15.73
C ALA A 220 -3.54 1.39 -14.55
N GLY A 221 -3.26 0.11 -14.73
CA GLY A 221 -3.31 -0.91 -13.68
C GLY A 221 -1.98 -1.13 -12.96
N VAL A 222 -0.88 -0.55 -13.44
CA VAL A 222 0.44 -0.71 -12.81
C VAL A 222 0.47 0.02 -11.47
N THR A 223 0.83 -0.72 -10.41
CA THR A 223 1.00 -0.17 -9.07
C THR A 223 2.38 0.48 -8.90
N SER A 224 2.47 1.41 -7.95
CA SER A 224 3.73 2.01 -7.52
C SER A 224 4.75 0.95 -7.11
N TYR A 225 4.32 -0.12 -6.43
CA TYR A 225 5.18 -1.24 -6.03
C TYR A 225 5.75 -1.99 -7.23
N GLU A 226 4.90 -2.42 -8.16
CA GLU A 226 5.32 -3.14 -9.37
C GLU A 226 6.27 -2.28 -10.21
N LEU A 227 5.94 -1.00 -10.40
CA LEU A 227 6.76 -0.06 -11.13
C LEU A 227 8.15 0.08 -10.49
N GLN A 228 8.20 0.37 -9.19
CA GLN A 228 9.45 0.59 -8.48
C GLN A 228 10.32 -0.67 -8.50
N GLN A 229 9.74 -1.87 -8.34
CA GLN A 229 10.46 -3.14 -8.44
C GLN A 229 11.10 -3.35 -9.82
N GLU A 230 10.38 -3.02 -10.90
CA GLU A 230 10.90 -3.20 -12.26
C GLU A 230 12.00 -2.20 -12.63
N VAL A 231 11.87 -0.94 -12.25
CA VAL A 231 12.90 0.07 -12.55
C VAL A 231 14.15 -0.10 -11.66
N SER A 232 13.99 -0.54 -10.41
CA SER A 232 15.11 -0.78 -9.48
C SER A 232 16.07 -1.86 -10.01
N LYS A 233 15.56 -2.90 -10.67
CA LYS A 233 16.39 -3.95 -11.33
C LYS A 233 17.34 -3.39 -12.39
N ARG A 234 17.09 -2.18 -12.87
CA ARG A 234 17.82 -1.52 -13.95
C ARG A 234 18.62 -0.30 -13.44
N GLY A 235 18.74 -0.12 -12.13
CA GLY A 235 19.48 1.00 -11.52
C GLY A 235 18.71 2.32 -11.51
N PHE A 236 17.39 2.28 -11.60
CA PHE A 236 16.53 3.46 -11.61
C PHE A 236 15.48 3.43 -10.48
N ARG A 237 14.89 4.58 -10.20
CA ARG A 237 13.69 4.75 -9.37
C ARG A 237 12.71 5.70 -10.03
N VAL A 238 11.46 5.66 -9.59
CA VAL A 238 10.42 6.60 -10.03
C VAL A 238 9.87 7.33 -8.81
N ASN A 239 9.42 8.56 -9.01
CA ASN A 239 8.70 9.32 -8.00
C ASN A 239 7.28 8.74 -7.81
N VAL A 240 7.14 7.77 -6.89
CA VAL A 240 5.91 7.00 -6.67
C VAL A 240 5.20 7.36 -5.35
N ALA A 241 3.88 7.18 -5.32
CA ALA A 241 3.05 7.33 -4.11
C ALA A 241 3.03 6.01 -3.30
N GLU A 242 1.95 5.75 -2.57
CA GLU A 242 1.82 4.54 -1.76
C GLU A 242 1.96 3.27 -2.61
N PRO A 243 2.58 2.19 -2.10
CA PRO A 243 2.93 1.00 -2.87
C PRO A 243 1.75 0.38 -3.65
N ALA A 244 0.57 0.29 -3.02
CA ALA A 244 -0.61 -0.31 -3.64
C ALA A 244 -1.38 0.64 -4.57
N ALA A 245 -1.09 1.95 -4.58
CA ALA A 245 -1.73 2.89 -5.50
C ALA A 245 -1.32 2.61 -6.95
N THR A 246 -2.23 2.78 -7.90
CA THR A 246 -1.88 2.73 -9.32
C THR A 246 -1.18 4.03 -9.71
N HIS A 247 -0.09 3.93 -10.47
CA HIS A 247 0.78 5.07 -10.71
C HIS A 247 0.10 6.15 -11.57
N ALA A 248 -0.50 5.76 -12.71
CA ALA A 248 -1.26 6.67 -13.56
C ALA A 248 -2.47 7.27 -12.81
N GLY A 249 -3.17 6.46 -12.01
CA GLY A 249 -4.27 6.92 -11.16
C GLY A 249 -3.82 7.95 -10.12
N ASN A 250 -2.61 7.80 -9.57
CA ASN A 250 -2.02 8.79 -8.67
C ASN A 250 -1.87 10.16 -9.34
N ILE A 251 -1.18 10.17 -10.47
CA ILE A 251 -0.85 11.39 -11.23
C ILE A 251 -2.11 12.18 -11.57
N VAL A 252 -3.15 11.51 -12.09
CA VAL A 252 -4.35 12.19 -12.60
C VAL A 252 -5.23 12.74 -11.50
N CYS A 253 -5.27 12.10 -10.32
CA CYS A 253 -6.29 12.43 -9.33
C CYS A 253 -5.77 13.31 -8.19
N THR A 254 -4.56 13.10 -7.66
CA THR A 254 -4.03 13.87 -6.52
C THR A 254 -2.59 14.30 -6.68
N GLY A 255 -1.82 13.62 -7.54
CA GLY A 255 -0.39 13.83 -7.64
C GLY A 255 0.33 13.68 -6.30
N ILE A 256 -0.09 12.72 -5.46
CA ILE A 256 0.42 12.55 -4.08
C ILE A 256 1.95 12.55 -4.09
N PHE A 257 2.49 13.24 -3.09
CA PHE A 257 3.91 13.42 -2.86
C PHE A 257 4.59 12.11 -2.49
N SER A 258 5.69 11.80 -3.15
CA SER A 258 6.58 10.72 -2.76
C SER A 258 7.54 11.16 -1.66
N THR A 259 8.09 10.19 -0.95
CA THR A 259 9.26 10.34 -0.07
C THR A 259 10.44 11.02 -0.78
N TRP A 260 10.52 10.93 -2.11
CA TRP A 260 11.58 11.53 -2.93
C TRP A 260 11.29 12.96 -3.40
N SER A 261 10.17 13.56 -3.00
CA SER A 261 9.73 14.84 -3.57
C SER A 261 10.69 16.00 -3.28
N ALA A 262 11.44 15.92 -2.18
CA ALA A 262 12.46 16.90 -1.84
C ALA A 262 13.56 17.03 -2.90
N SER A 263 13.85 15.95 -3.63
CA SER A 263 14.92 15.90 -4.63
C SER A 263 14.40 15.93 -6.07
N TYR A 264 13.27 15.29 -6.33
CA TYR A 264 12.75 15.12 -7.69
C TYR A 264 11.49 15.95 -7.97
N GLY A 265 11.04 16.76 -7.02
CA GLY A 265 9.81 17.53 -7.15
C GLY A 265 8.56 16.66 -6.98
N THR A 266 7.42 17.17 -7.44
CA THR A 266 6.11 16.55 -7.32
C THR A 266 5.77 15.69 -8.54
N ALA A 267 4.58 15.08 -8.57
CA ALA A 267 4.11 14.33 -9.73
C ALA A 267 4.14 15.16 -11.03
N ALA A 268 3.85 16.46 -10.97
CA ALA A 268 3.89 17.35 -12.13
C ALA A 268 5.30 17.52 -12.71
N ASP A 269 6.33 17.52 -11.87
CA ASP A 269 7.74 17.64 -12.28
C ASP A 269 8.28 16.36 -12.93
N ASN A 270 7.58 15.25 -12.72
CA ASN A 270 7.96 13.91 -13.17
C ASN A 270 7.09 13.39 -14.33
N PHE A 271 5.99 14.07 -14.64
CA PHE A 271 5.12 13.76 -15.75
C PHE A 271 5.77 14.13 -17.09
N VAL A 272 5.64 13.24 -18.07
CA VAL A 272 6.07 13.49 -19.46
C VAL A 272 4.86 13.58 -20.37
N SER A 273 4.01 12.56 -20.40
CA SER A 273 2.77 12.55 -21.19
C SER A 273 1.79 11.50 -20.67
N ALA A 274 0.54 11.54 -21.14
CA ALA A 274 -0.46 10.51 -20.86
C ALA A 274 -1.37 10.25 -22.07
N GLU A 275 -1.99 9.08 -22.06
CA GLU A 275 -3.03 8.66 -22.99
C GLU A 275 -4.36 8.57 -22.23
N PHE A 276 -5.42 9.10 -22.82
CA PHE A 276 -6.75 9.14 -22.24
C PHE A 276 -7.80 8.62 -23.21
N VAL A 277 -8.86 8.04 -22.64
CA VAL A 277 -10.16 7.85 -23.29
C VAL A 277 -11.11 8.93 -22.77
N ASP A 278 -11.59 9.80 -23.64
CA ASP A 278 -12.51 10.89 -23.28
C ASP A 278 -13.93 10.40 -22.92
N ARG A 279 -14.86 11.33 -22.72
CA ARG A 279 -16.25 11.00 -22.33
C ARG A 279 -17.06 10.41 -23.47
N GLU A 280 -16.64 10.59 -24.71
CA GLU A 280 -17.29 10.11 -25.92
C GLU A 280 -16.73 8.75 -26.36
N GLY A 281 -15.58 8.34 -25.80
CA GLY A 281 -14.87 7.12 -26.12
C GLY A 281 -13.73 7.30 -27.13
N ASN A 282 -13.33 8.54 -27.43
CA ASN A 282 -12.18 8.80 -28.29
C ASN A 282 -10.87 8.70 -27.51
N ILE A 283 -9.83 8.22 -28.17
CA ILE A 283 -8.48 8.09 -27.61
C ILE A 283 -7.68 9.33 -28.02
N PHE A 284 -7.00 9.96 -27.07
CA PHE A 284 -6.08 11.07 -27.35
C PHE A 284 -4.86 11.02 -26.43
N SER A 285 -3.76 11.63 -26.88
CA SER A 285 -2.56 11.85 -26.09
C SER A 285 -2.47 13.29 -25.62
N THR A 286 -1.89 13.52 -24.43
CA THR A 286 -1.56 14.88 -23.98
C THR A 286 -0.54 15.58 -24.87
N ASN A 287 0.14 14.85 -25.77
CA ASN A 287 1.05 15.41 -26.77
C ASN A 287 0.32 15.91 -28.03
N ASP A 288 -0.97 15.62 -28.18
CA ASP A 288 -1.74 16.08 -29.34
C ASP A 288 -1.92 17.60 -29.28
N LYS A 289 -1.87 18.27 -30.44
CA LYS A 289 -1.96 19.74 -30.53
C LYS A 289 -3.24 20.31 -29.93
N SER A 290 -4.34 19.55 -29.97
CA SER A 290 -5.65 19.94 -29.45
C SER A 290 -5.91 19.42 -28.03
N ALA A 291 -4.94 18.74 -27.40
CA ALA A 291 -5.15 18.15 -26.09
C ALA A 291 -5.35 19.22 -25.01
N PRO A 292 -6.24 18.96 -24.03
CA PRO A 292 -6.36 19.83 -22.87
C PRO A 292 -5.07 19.80 -22.05
N ASN A 293 -4.61 20.97 -21.61
CA ASN A 293 -3.53 21.06 -20.63
C ASN A 293 -4.08 20.69 -19.23
N ILE A 294 -3.76 19.47 -18.78
CA ILE A 294 -4.23 18.92 -17.49
C ILE A 294 -3.60 19.60 -16.27
N PHE A 295 -2.55 20.42 -16.45
CA PHE A 295 -1.91 21.22 -15.39
C PHE A 295 -2.17 22.72 -15.54
N ALA A 296 -3.09 23.14 -16.42
CA ALA A 296 -3.40 24.55 -16.58
C ALA A 296 -3.92 25.13 -15.25
N PHE A 297 -3.22 26.13 -14.73
CA PHE A 297 -3.63 26.85 -13.53
C PHE A 297 -4.87 27.70 -13.85
N ARG A 298 -6.06 27.10 -13.74
CA ARG A 298 -7.33 27.80 -13.71
C ARG A 298 -7.90 27.67 -12.30
N HIS A 299 -8.44 28.75 -11.75
CA HIS A 299 -9.02 28.79 -10.39
C HIS A 299 -10.37 28.03 -10.28
N ASN A 300 -10.54 26.96 -11.06
CA ASN A 300 -11.74 26.15 -11.12
C ASN A 300 -11.33 24.67 -10.96
N VAL A 301 -12.18 23.86 -10.34
CA VAL A 301 -11.99 22.40 -10.32
C VAL A 301 -12.12 21.87 -11.75
N ILE A 302 -11.00 21.47 -12.35
CA ILE A 302 -10.98 20.83 -13.66
C ILE A 302 -11.20 19.33 -13.43
N SER A 303 -12.32 18.79 -13.93
CA SER A 303 -12.53 17.35 -13.96
C SER A 303 -11.51 16.69 -14.89
N SER A 304 -11.06 15.46 -14.58
CA SER A 304 -10.24 14.66 -15.50
C SER A 304 -10.83 14.71 -16.93
N PRO A 305 -10.00 14.87 -17.98
CA PRO A 305 -10.49 14.93 -19.35
C PRO A 305 -11.00 13.57 -19.84
N GLY A 306 -10.73 12.49 -19.09
CA GLY A 306 -11.14 11.14 -19.43
C GLY A 306 -10.63 10.08 -18.45
N ILE A 307 -10.65 8.82 -18.87
CA ILE A 307 -9.96 7.71 -18.20
C ILE A 307 -8.52 7.68 -18.70
N CYS A 308 -7.55 7.91 -17.83
CA CYS A 308 -6.13 7.73 -18.17
C CYS A 308 -5.81 6.25 -18.30
N THR A 309 -5.32 5.85 -19.47
CA THR A 309 -4.99 4.46 -19.81
C THR A 309 -3.50 4.18 -19.77
N LYS A 310 -2.67 5.21 -20.03
CA LYS A 310 -1.21 5.15 -19.93
C LYS A 310 -0.64 6.47 -19.42
N ALA A 311 0.47 6.40 -18.69
CA ALA A 311 1.27 7.56 -18.30
C ALA A 311 2.75 7.31 -18.58
N VAL A 312 3.43 8.31 -19.12
CA VAL A 312 4.88 8.35 -19.30
C VAL A 312 5.46 9.24 -18.22
N VAL A 313 6.41 8.69 -17.45
CA VAL A 313 7.03 9.39 -16.32
C VAL A 313 8.55 9.28 -16.34
N ARG A 314 9.21 10.23 -15.69
CA ARG A 314 10.65 10.27 -15.52
C ARG A 314 11.13 9.20 -14.54
N MET A 315 12.27 8.62 -14.88
CA MET A 315 13.08 7.78 -14.01
C MET A 315 14.29 8.56 -13.51
N HIS A 316 14.76 8.22 -12.32
CA HIS A 316 15.95 8.81 -11.71
C HIS A 316 16.97 7.71 -11.42
N PRO A 317 18.27 7.93 -11.62
CA PRO A 317 19.29 6.95 -11.29
C PRO A 317 19.35 6.70 -9.77
N VAL A 318 19.74 5.48 -9.42
CA VAL A 318 20.00 5.03 -8.05
C VAL A 318 21.51 4.85 -7.89
N THR A 319 22.10 5.30 -6.78
CA THR A 319 23.48 4.93 -6.44
C THR A 319 23.51 3.71 -5.53
N ASP A 320 24.64 2.98 -5.53
CA ASP A 320 24.83 1.73 -4.79
C ASP A 320 25.14 1.95 -3.29
N ASP A 321 25.30 3.20 -2.87
CA ASP A 321 25.75 3.61 -1.55
C ASP A 321 24.73 4.47 -0.77
N GLU A 322 23.46 4.44 -1.19
CA GLU A 322 22.36 5.12 -0.51
C GLU A 322 21.85 4.33 0.69
N GLU A 323 21.71 5.01 1.83
CA GLU A 323 21.17 4.40 3.06
C GLU A 323 20.19 5.33 3.77
N GLY A 324 19.30 4.74 4.55
CA GLY A 324 18.42 5.45 5.49
C GLY A 324 19.13 5.78 6.80
N LEU A 325 18.95 7.02 7.26
CA LEU A 325 19.45 7.55 8.52
C LEU A 325 18.29 8.13 9.33
N LEU A 326 18.42 8.09 10.66
CA LEU A 326 17.57 8.82 11.58
C LEU A 326 18.43 9.71 12.47
N VAL A 327 18.11 10.99 12.53
CA VAL A 327 18.72 11.93 13.48
C VAL A 327 17.75 12.13 14.65
N PRO A 328 18.01 11.54 15.83
CA PRO A 328 17.14 11.65 16.99
C PRO A 328 17.22 13.03 17.64
N LEU A 329 16.07 13.58 18.03
CA LEU A 329 15.93 14.93 18.59
C LEU A 329 14.86 14.96 19.69
N SER A 330 15.04 15.83 20.67
CA SER A 330 14.11 16.03 21.79
C SER A 330 13.09 17.15 21.53
N ASP A 331 13.40 18.06 20.61
CA ASP A 331 12.61 19.25 20.30
C ASP A 331 12.14 19.30 18.83
N PHE A 332 10.94 19.87 18.61
CA PHE A 332 10.34 19.96 17.28
C PHE A 332 10.96 21.06 16.42
N GLU A 333 11.29 22.21 17.00
CA GLU A 333 11.89 23.33 16.27
C GLU A 333 13.28 22.95 15.76
N GLU A 334 14.07 22.24 16.58
CA GLU A 334 15.35 21.67 16.17
C GLU A 334 15.19 20.68 15.01
N ALA A 335 14.19 19.80 15.05
CA ALA A 335 13.91 18.85 13.97
C ALA A 335 13.56 19.53 12.65
N VAL A 336 12.70 20.54 12.70
CA VAL A 336 12.33 21.34 11.52
C VAL A 336 13.52 22.14 11.00
N SER A 337 14.31 22.73 11.90
CA SER A 337 15.52 23.50 11.56
C SER A 337 16.57 22.62 10.87
N LEU A 338 16.81 21.41 11.39
CA LEU A 338 17.70 20.44 10.75
C LEU A 338 17.16 20.01 9.39
N ALA A 339 15.90 19.58 9.31
CA ALA A 339 15.28 19.18 8.03
C ALA A 339 15.42 20.30 6.98
N ARG A 340 15.13 21.55 7.35
CA ARG A 340 15.33 22.73 6.48
C ARG A 340 16.80 22.89 6.08
N THR A 341 17.73 22.77 7.01
CA THR A 341 19.17 22.89 6.73
C THR A 341 19.62 21.84 5.72
N LEU A 342 19.19 20.60 5.90
CA LEU A 342 19.49 19.50 4.98
C LEU A 342 18.89 19.76 3.60
N SER A 343 17.62 20.18 3.52
CA SER A 343 16.98 20.50 2.23
C SER A 343 17.66 21.65 1.50
N VAL A 344 17.98 22.75 2.18
CA VAL A 344 18.65 23.93 1.57
C VAL A 344 20.05 23.56 1.08
N ARG A 345 20.76 22.71 1.81
CA ARG A 345 22.10 22.23 1.42
C ARG A 345 22.06 21.05 0.44
N ARG A 346 20.86 20.56 0.07
CA ARG A 346 20.65 19.36 -0.77
C ARG A 346 21.37 18.12 -0.23
N LEU A 347 21.31 17.95 1.09
CA LEU A 347 21.87 16.80 1.81
C LEU A 347 20.75 15.79 2.07
N GLY A 348 20.66 14.78 1.21
CA GLY A 348 19.66 13.73 1.29
C GLY A 348 18.65 13.77 0.14
N LEU A 349 18.27 12.57 -0.31
CA LEU A 349 17.33 12.30 -1.39
C LEU A 349 15.87 12.35 -0.92
N ALA A 350 15.65 11.87 0.30
CA ALA A 350 14.38 11.93 1.01
C ALA A 350 14.63 12.55 2.38
N ILE A 351 13.72 13.41 2.84
CA ILE A 351 13.82 14.07 4.14
C ILE A 351 12.42 14.13 4.75
N GLY A 352 12.27 13.70 6.00
CA GLY A 352 11.00 13.75 6.73
C GLY A 352 11.20 13.94 8.22
N VAL A 353 10.33 14.72 8.86
CA VAL A 353 10.28 14.82 10.33
C VAL A 353 9.26 13.82 10.85
N LEU A 354 9.73 12.87 11.66
CA LEU A 354 8.91 11.82 12.26
C LEU A 354 8.71 12.14 13.75
N GLY A 355 7.47 12.05 14.22
CA GLY A 355 7.19 12.06 15.66
C GLY A 355 7.45 10.70 16.29
N GLY A 356 7.71 10.67 17.60
CA GLY A 356 8.00 9.43 18.34
C GLY A 356 6.91 8.36 18.20
N HIS A 357 5.64 8.75 18.06
CA HIS A 357 4.54 7.80 17.80
C HIS A 357 4.66 7.11 16.43
N TYR A 358 5.00 7.85 15.38
CA TYR A 358 5.18 7.26 14.05
C TYR A 358 6.41 6.35 14.05
N LEU A 359 7.51 6.82 14.66
CA LEU A 359 8.73 6.03 14.77
C LEU A 359 8.50 4.73 15.54
N SER A 360 7.79 4.78 16.67
CA SER A 360 7.48 3.58 17.46
C SER A 360 6.60 2.58 16.70
N THR A 361 5.60 3.06 15.95
CA THR A 361 4.77 2.18 15.12
C THR A 361 5.55 1.58 13.95
N PHE A 362 6.53 2.30 13.40
CA PHE A 362 7.36 1.82 12.31
C PHE A 362 8.34 0.71 12.73
N ILE A 363 8.94 0.81 13.91
CA ILE A 363 9.96 -0.14 14.37
C ILE A 363 9.42 -1.33 15.17
N SER A 364 8.14 -1.31 15.52
CA SER A 364 7.49 -2.33 16.35
C SER A 364 6.55 -3.22 15.52
N PRO A 365 6.56 -4.55 15.72
CA PRO A 365 5.72 -5.49 14.96
C PRO A 365 4.31 -5.67 15.58
N SER A 366 4.02 -4.97 16.69
CA SER A 366 2.70 -4.93 17.35
C SER A 366 2.50 -3.60 18.05
N THR A 367 1.23 -3.22 18.25
CA THR A 367 0.75 -2.00 18.89
C THR A 367 1.18 -1.97 20.34
N ARG A 368 1.10 -3.11 21.04
CA ARG A 368 1.60 -3.23 22.42
C ARG A 368 3.08 -2.87 22.51
N LEU A 369 3.90 -3.42 21.62
CA LEU A 369 5.33 -3.10 21.60
C LEU A 369 5.53 -1.65 21.17
N ALA A 370 4.78 -1.14 20.20
CA ALA A 370 4.82 0.26 19.78
C ALA A 370 4.54 1.23 20.93
N ASP A 371 3.55 0.95 21.78
CA ASP A 371 3.23 1.80 22.94
C ASP A 371 4.38 1.80 23.96
N GLN A 372 4.96 0.64 24.25
CA GLN A 372 6.13 0.52 25.12
C GLN A 372 7.35 1.23 24.53
N THR A 373 7.61 1.04 23.24
CA THR A 373 8.68 1.71 22.49
C THR A 373 8.50 3.21 22.48
N LYS A 374 7.28 3.72 22.32
CA LYS A 374 6.99 5.15 22.36
C LYS A 374 7.37 5.76 23.71
N ALA A 375 6.98 5.11 24.80
CA ALA A 375 7.35 5.53 26.15
C ALA A 375 8.87 5.47 26.35
N PHE A 376 9.51 4.38 25.94
CA PHE A 376 10.96 4.24 26.01
C PHE A 376 11.71 5.33 25.23
N LEU A 377 11.31 5.60 23.98
CA LEU A 377 11.92 6.65 23.17
C LEU A 377 11.82 8.01 23.87
N ALA A 378 10.66 8.37 24.39
CA ALA A 378 10.44 9.67 25.01
C ALA A 378 11.04 9.80 26.41
N ASP A 379 10.81 8.81 27.28
CA ASP A 379 11.04 8.88 28.72
C ASP A 379 12.39 8.30 29.16
N VAL A 380 13.00 7.43 28.33
CA VAL A 380 14.32 6.83 28.60
C VAL A 380 15.39 7.43 27.69
N LEU A 381 15.11 7.56 26.38
CA LEU A 381 16.10 8.10 25.45
C LEU A 381 16.03 9.62 25.27
N GLY A 382 14.90 10.25 25.56
CA GLY A 382 14.67 11.66 25.26
C GLY A 382 14.41 11.94 23.77
N ILE A 383 14.11 10.91 22.97
CA ILE A 383 13.78 11.01 21.54
C ILE A 383 12.28 11.26 21.40
N LYS A 384 11.92 12.49 21.06
CA LYS A 384 10.52 12.87 20.75
C LYS A 384 10.27 12.99 19.25
N TYR A 385 11.32 13.33 18.51
CA TYR A 385 11.32 13.50 17.07
C TYR A 385 12.54 12.82 16.45
N ALA A 386 12.45 12.50 15.16
CA ALA A 386 13.59 12.09 14.37
C ALA A 386 13.50 12.71 12.98
N VAL A 387 14.62 13.21 12.47
CA VAL A 387 14.73 13.57 11.04
C VAL A 387 15.19 12.31 10.29
N PHE A 388 14.29 11.75 9.49
CA PHE A 388 14.58 10.69 8.55
C PHE A 388 15.21 11.24 7.29
N VAL A 389 16.30 10.62 6.85
CA VAL A 389 17.00 10.99 5.63
C VAL A 389 17.41 9.74 4.86
N ILE A 390 17.23 9.71 3.54
CA ILE A 390 17.94 8.76 2.66
C ILE A 390 19.05 9.52 1.97
N GLY A 391 20.29 9.03 1.98
CA GLY A 391 21.39 9.71 1.31
C GLY A 391 22.56 8.81 0.99
N ASP A 392 23.35 9.23 0.00
CA ASP A 392 24.61 8.58 -0.39
C ASP A 392 25.70 8.73 0.68
N ARG A 393 26.90 8.18 0.44
CA ARG A 393 28.03 8.30 1.39
C ARG A 393 28.43 9.73 1.74
N PHE A 394 28.25 10.69 0.82
CA PHE A 394 28.64 12.08 1.05
C PHE A 394 27.63 12.79 1.93
N ALA A 395 26.33 12.58 1.67
CA ALA A 395 25.25 13.06 2.52
C ALA A 395 25.38 12.48 3.94
N ARG A 396 25.67 11.18 4.08
CA ARG A 396 25.92 10.54 5.39
C ARG A 396 27.05 11.20 6.16
N SER A 397 28.20 11.40 5.53
CA SER A 397 29.36 12.05 6.14
C SER A 397 29.06 13.48 6.59
N ALA A 398 28.37 14.25 5.74
CA ALA A 398 27.96 15.61 6.07
C ALA A 398 26.97 15.64 7.24
N ILE A 399 25.96 14.77 7.25
CA ILE A 399 24.95 14.70 8.32
C ILE A 399 25.59 14.34 9.66
N ARG A 400 26.54 13.40 9.70
CA ARG A 400 27.30 13.06 10.92
C ARG A 400 28.10 14.24 11.49
N THR A 401 28.45 15.22 10.66
CA THR A 401 29.12 16.45 11.11
C THR A 401 28.14 17.51 11.60
N LEU A 402 26.89 17.47 11.13
CA LEU A 402 25.85 18.46 11.45
C LEU A 402 25.00 18.07 12.66
N ALA A 403 24.90 16.77 12.96
CA ALA A 403 24.08 16.25 14.03
C ALA A 403 24.95 15.60 15.12
N PRO A 404 24.62 15.77 16.41
CA PRO A 404 25.37 15.16 17.51
C PRO A 404 25.23 13.63 17.54
N ALA A 405 24.16 13.09 16.95
CA ALA A 405 23.85 11.67 16.91
C ALA A 405 23.20 11.29 15.58
N VAL A 406 23.57 10.13 15.04
CA VAL A 406 22.98 9.57 13.83
C VAL A 406 22.78 8.08 14.04
N ILE A 407 21.54 7.61 13.89
CA ILE A 407 21.19 6.19 13.85
C ILE A 407 21.21 5.78 12.38
N ASP A 408 22.22 5.00 12.00
CA ASP A 408 22.32 4.40 10.67
C ASP A 408 21.48 3.12 10.55
N GLN A 409 21.41 2.57 9.34
CA GLN A 409 20.64 1.36 9.05
C GLN A 409 21.07 0.16 9.91
N LYS A 410 22.37 0.00 10.18
CA LYS A 410 22.88 -1.09 11.01
C LYS A 410 22.39 -0.94 12.45
N THR A 411 22.54 0.25 13.03
CA THR A 411 22.07 0.57 14.38
C THR A 411 20.55 0.38 14.48
N LEU A 412 19.79 0.93 13.53
CA LEU A 412 18.34 0.80 13.49
C LEU A 412 17.90 -0.66 13.44
N THR A 413 18.56 -1.48 12.61
CA THR A 413 18.27 -2.92 12.51
C THR A 413 18.53 -3.63 13.83
N SER A 414 19.66 -3.36 14.49
CA SER A 414 19.99 -3.93 15.80
C SER A 414 18.97 -3.52 16.87
N LEU A 415 18.55 -2.25 16.89
CA LEU A 415 17.52 -1.76 17.82
C LEU A 415 16.16 -2.41 17.55
N MET A 416 15.77 -2.55 16.29
CA MET A 416 14.52 -3.21 15.88
C MET A 416 14.49 -4.68 16.27
N LEU A 417 15.54 -5.44 15.96
CA LEU A 417 15.61 -6.87 16.25
C LEU A 417 15.80 -7.17 17.75
N GLY A 418 16.45 -6.27 18.48
CA GLY A 418 16.65 -6.34 19.93
C GLY A 418 15.56 -5.69 20.76
N LEU A 419 14.51 -5.16 20.12
CA LEU A 419 13.52 -4.28 20.75
C LEU A 419 12.85 -4.87 22.00
N PRO A 420 12.44 -6.16 22.04
CA PRO A 420 11.83 -6.72 23.25
C PRO A 420 12.77 -6.67 24.46
N ARG A 421 14.08 -6.90 24.24
CA ARG A 421 15.10 -6.87 25.28
C ARG A 421 15.49 -5.44 25.67
N LEU A 422 15.50 -4.53 24.70
CA LEU A 422 15.74 -3.11 24.94
C LEU A 422 14.71 -2.50 25.91
N LEU A 423 13.49 -3.02 25.89
CA LEU A 423 12.37 -2.59 26.73
C LEU A 423 12.32 -3.31 28.10
N GLU A 424 13.28 -4.19 28.40
CA GLU A 424 13.38 -4.79 29.72
C GLU A 424 13.76 -3.73 30.77
N HIS A 425 13.18 -3.85 31.96
CA HIS A 425 13.33 -2.88 33.04
C HIS A 425 14.79 -2.62 33.42
N ASP A 426 15.61 -3.66 33.52
CA ASP A 426 17.01 -3.55 33.94
C ASP A 426 17.87 -2.81 32.90
N ILE A 427 17.57 -3.00 31.61
CA ILE A 427 18.21 -2.27 30.51
C ILE A 427 17.78 -0.81 30.52
N CYS A 428 16.49 -0.54 30.74
CA CYS A 428 15.99 0.83 30.85
C CYS A 428 16.66 1.58 32.01
N GLN A 429 16.76 0.96 33.19
CA GLN A 429 17.46 1.54 34.34
C GLN A 429 18.95 1.78 34.07
N LEU A 430 19.61 0.85 33.37
CA LEU A 430 21.00 1.02 32.98
C LEU A 430 21.17 2.25 32.09
N ILE A 431 20.31 2.44 31.09
CA ILE A 431 20.38 3.58 30.17
C ILE A 431 20.06 4.89 30.89
N GLN A 432 19.05 4.92 31.76
CA GLN A 432 18.74 6.10 32.58
C GLN A 432 19.90 6.43 33.54
N GLY A 433 20.61 5.42 34.05
CA GLY A 433 21.81 5.61 34.86
C GLY A 433 23.01 6.18 34.09
N LEU A 434 22.96 6.23 32.76
CA LEU A 434 23.96 6.89 31.90
C LEU A 434 23.66 8.38 31.70
N GLU A 435 22.57 8.91 32.29
CA GLU A 435 22.24 10.33 32.23
C GLU A 435 23.37 11.19 32.83
N GLY A 436 23.76 12.20 32.06
CA GLY A 436 24.71 13.25 32.42
C GLY A 436 24.31 14.55 31.73
N ASP A 437 25.26 15.39 31.32
CA ASP A 437 24.95 16.66 30.63
C ASP A 437 24.37 16.48 29.21
N ARG A 438 24.23 15.25 28.70
CA ARG A 438 23.79 14.95 27.33
C ARG A 438 22.67 13.90 27.30
N PRO A 439 21.79 13.94 26.28
CA PRO A 439 20.74 12.95 26.12
C PRO A 439 21.28 11.52 25.95
N PRO A 440 20.65 10.49 26.53
CA PRO A 440 21.10 9.09 26.42
C PRO A 440 21.24 8.58 24.97
N TYR A 441 20.42 9.08 24.04
CA TYR A 441 20.52 8.69 22.63
C TYR A 441 21.86 9.05 22.00
N GLU A 442 22.56 10.11 22.45
CA GLU A 442 23.86 10.48 21.89
C GLU A 442 24.91 9.41 22.15
N LEU A 443 24.86 8.81 23.34
CA LEU A 443 25.78 7.75 23.72
C LEU A 443 25.51 6.46 22.94
N LEU A 444 24.24 6.11 22.74
CA LEU A 444 23.83 4.92 21.99
C LEU A 444 24.22 4.97 20.51
N CYS A 445 24.34 6.18 19.94
CA CYS A 445 24.73 6.37 18.55
C CYS A 445 26.25 6.40 18.32
N LYS A 446 27.05 6.26 19.39
CA LYS A 446 28.52 6.22 19.27
C LYS A 446 29.00 4.86 18.75
N GLU A 447 29.95 4.89 17.81
CA GLU A 447 30.50 3.66 17.21
C GLU A 447 31.13 2.74 18.25
N GLU A 448 31.75 3.30 19.30
CA GLU A 448 32.39 2.53 20.37
C GLU A 448 31.38 1.75 21.23
N VAL A 449 30.11 2.18 21.25
CA VAL A 449 29.03 1.57 22.04
C VAL A 449 28.30 0.47 21.26
N GLN A 450 28.40 0.46 19.92
CA GLN A 450 27.72 -0.55 19.09
C GLN A 450 28.04 -2.00 19.45
N PRO A 451 29.31 -2.43 19.66
CA PRO A 451 29.60 -3.82 20.01
C PRO A 451 28.95 -4.25 21.33
N LEU A 452 28.85 -3.32 22.28
CA LEU A 452 28.17 -3.55 23.55
C LEU A 452 26.67 -3.71 23.33
N LEU A 453 26.04 -2.86 22.50
CA LEU A 453 24.63 -2.96 22.16
C LEU A 453 24.30 -4.28 21.46
N GLU A 454 25.11 -4.70 20.50
CA GLU A 454 24.93 -6.00 19.83
C GLU A 454 25.03 -7.17 20.83
N THR A 455 25.96 -7.11 21.77
CA THR A 455 26.13 -8.14 22.80
C THR A 455 24.93 -8.17 23.76
N VAL A 456 24.56 -7.00 24.29
CA VAL A 456 23.50 -6.87 25.29
C VAL A 456 22.14 -7.18 24.70
N LEU A 457 21.84 -6.69 23.49
CA LEU A 457 20.53 -6.92 22.86
C LEU A 457 20.44 -8.30 22.21
N SER A 458 21.57 -8.90 21.82
CA SER A 458 21.62 -10.14 21.03
C SER A 458 20.59 -10.13 19.89
N PRO A 459 20.63 -9.08 19.02
CA PRO A 459 19.58 -8.80 18.06
C PRO A 459 19.44 -9.94 17.07
N SER A 460 18.24 -10.50 16.96
CA SER A 460 17.94 -11.55 15.98
C SER A 460 16.47 -11.53 15.60
N PRO A 461 16.10 -12.07 14.43
CA PRO A 461 14.68 -12.19 14.08
C PRO A 461 13.91 -13.07 15.07
N ALA A 462 14.55 -14.08 15.67
CA ALA A 462 13.96 -14.89 16.74
C ALA A 462 13.67 -14.08 18.02
N MET A 463 14.58 -13.16 18.39
CA MET A 463 14.36 -12.23 19.51
C MET A 463 13.11 -11.38 19.29
N LEU A 464 12.99 -10.77 18.11
CA LEU A 464 11.82 -9.98 17.75
C LEU A 464 10.53 -10.82 17.68
N ALA A 465 10.62 -12.01 17.08
CA ALA A 465 9.51 -12.95 16.97
C ALA A 465 8.97 -13.39 18.34
N GLY A 466 9.83 -13.47 19.36
CA GLY A 466 9.42 -13.80 20.73
C GLY A 466 8.35 -12.86 21.31
N ALA A 467 8.24 -11.62 20.81
CA ALA A 467 7.23 -10.65 21.23
C ALA A 467 5.85 -10.84 20.56
N LEU A 468 5.74 -11.76 19.59
CA LEU A 468 4.53 -12.04 18.83
C LEU A 468 3.83 -13.32 19.29
N ASP A 469 2.55 -13.46 18.88
CA ASP A 469 1.76 -14.67 19.06
C ASP A 469 2.49 -15.88 18.47
N GLU A 470 2.39 -17.03 19.15
CA GLU A 470 3.13 -18.26 18.81
C GLU A 470 2.95 -18.70 17.36
N ASP A 471 1.76 -18.51 16.79
CA ASP A 471 1.42 -18.90 15.43
C ASP A 471 1.97 -17.93 14.36
N LEU A 472 2.44 -16.76 14.76
CA LEU A 472 3.09 -15.77 13.89
C LEU A 472 4.62 -15.88 13.91
N ARG A 473 5.22 -16.44 14.97
CA ARG A 473 6.68 -16.51 15.12
C ARG A 473 7.41 -17.17 13.94
N PRO A 474 6.93 -18.29 13.36
CA PRO A 474 7.61 -18.95 12.25
C PRO A 474 7.79 -18.07 11.01
N TRP A 475 7.00 -16.99 10.88
CA TRP A 475 7.08 -16.05 9.76
C TRP A 475 8.14 -14.97 9.94
N TYR A 476 8.50 -14.66 11.19
CA TYR A 476 9.51 -13.66 11.55
C TYR A 476 10.89 -14.29 11.75
N GLU A 477 10.95 -15.60 11.96
CA GLU A 477 12.19 -16.35 12.01
C GLU A 477 12.71 -16.66 10.59
N PRO A 478 14.03 -16.64 10.35
CA PRO A 478 14.56 -16.97 9.04
C PRO A 478 14.18 -18.41 8.71
N CYS A 479 13.44 -18.62 7.61
CA CYS A 479 13.25 -19.96 7.07
C CYS A 479 14.64 -20.57 6.81
N THR A 480 14.97 -21.66 7.50
CA THR A 480 16.15 -22.50 7.20
C THR A 480 16.09 -23.13 5.80
N HIS A 481 14.99 -22.94 5.09
CA HIS A 481 14.83 -23.27 3.68
C HIS A 481 14.98 -22.02 2.81
N VAL A 482 16.21 -21.82 2.35
CA VAL A 482 16.55 -20.98 1.19
C VAL A 482 15.58 -21.29 0.05
N ARG A 483 14.67 -20.36 -0.28
CA ARG A 483 14.01 -20.34 -1.58
C ARG A 483 14.82 -19.42 -2.48
N ARG A 484 15.40 -20.04 -3.51
CA ARG A 484 16.14 -19.42 -4.62
C ARG A 484 15.27 -18.46 -5.42
#